data_AF-A0A2V6C0H5-F1
#
_entry.id   AF-A0A2V6C0H5-F1
#
_cell.length_a   1.000
_cell.length_b   1.000
_cell.length_c   1.000
_cell.angle_alpha   90.00
_cell.angle_beta   90.00
_cell.angle_gamma   90.00
#
_symmetry.space_group_name_H-M   'P 1'
#
loop_
_entity.id
_entity.type
_entity.pdbx_description
1 polymer ?
#
loop_
_entity_poly.entity_id
_entity_poly.type
_entity_poly.pdbx_seq_one_letter_code
_entity_poly.pdbx_strand_id
1 'polypeptide(L)'
;MSLRPRAPNGRQLTRTLKQPSKLIAGLVAVCAAVWIIAAIHPLDRQAWVLENILLVVFAGGLALTYRRLQFSNTSSVSLAAFVILHTIGAHYTYEKMPLGIWARDFFHLSRNHYDRFAHGAFGFLLVFPIRELLLRFSGIRRGAWSFALPVAIVLAVSGCFEIIESIVAEIVAPGKGVQWLGGQGDEWDAQNDVVSALVGSLLMMGVVAMLKCTEARPHLHPLPLSLPLGETHAPAAVRAEELVWERRARSATNSPIRMHAISGSISCPLQLPVTSPSGSRWPFIRSIAAIGYSKTF
;
A
#
# COMPACT_ATOMS: atom_id res chain seq x y z
N MET A 1 -35.75 -22.13 46.41
CA MET A 1 -34.50 -22.78 45.96
C MET A 1 -33.94 -21.95 44.81
N SER A 2 -32.96 -21.09 45.08
CA SER A 2 -32.42 -20.10 44.13
C SER A 2 -31.27 -20.71 43.34
N LEU A 3 -31.47 -20.91 42.03
CA LEU A 3 -30.42 -21.38 41.11
C LEU A 3 -29.59 -20.17 40.67
N ARG A 4 -28.42 -19.98 41.29
CA ARG A 4 -27.40 -19.08 40.74
C ARG A 4 -26.78 -19.72 39.49
N PRO A 5 -26.62 -18.99 38.38
CA PRO A 5 -25.86 -19.50 37.25
C PRO A 5 -24.39 -19.69 37.63
N ARG A 6 -23.88 -20.89 37.37
CA ARG A 6 -22.49 -21.30 37.62
C ARG A 6 -21.58 -20.47 36.70
N ALA A 7 -20.66 -19.68 37.28
CA ALA A 7 -19.65 -18.98 36.51
C ALA A 7 -18.83 -19.99 35.68
N PRO A 8 -18.53 -19.70 34.41
CA PRO A 8 -17.77 -20.62 33.56
C PRO A 8 -16.37 -20.84 34.16
N ASN A 9 -16.00 -22.11 34.34
CA ASN A 9 -14.71 -22.55 34.86
C ASN A 9 -13.55 -21.88 34.10
N GLY A 10 -12.62 -21.24 34.84
CA GLY A 10 -11.42 -20.57 34.33
C GLY A 10 -10.40 -21.46 33.58
N ARG A 11 -10.76 -22.70 33.23
CA ARG A 11 -9.96 -23.63 32.41
C ARG A 11 -10.28 -23.57 30.91
N GLN A 12 -11.29 -22.82 30.48
CA GLN A 12 -11.52 -22.52 29.05
C GLN A 12 -10.67 -21.34 28.54
N LEU A 13 -9.79 -20.78 29.38
CA LEU A 13 -8.78 -19.79 28.98
C LEU A 13 -7.55 -20.46 28.33
N THR A 14 -7.64 -21.71 27.91
CA THR A 14 -6.69 -22.29 26.95
C THR A 14 -7.00 -21.72 25.58
N ARG A 15 -6.41 -20.54 25.35
CA ARG A 15 -6.16 -19.88 24.05
C ARG A 15 -6.21 -20.92 22.93
N THR A 16 -7.39 -21.11 22.32
CA THR A 16 -7.54 -21.93 21.13
C THR A 16 -6.67 -21.29 20.08
N LEU A 17 -5.47 -21.83 19.87
CA LEU A 17 -4.63 -21.46 18.75
C LEU A 17 -5.45 -21.82 17.51
N LYS A 18 -6.11 -20.81 16.94
CA LYS A 18 -6.88 -20.94 15.70
C LYS A 18 -5.89 -21.52 14.69
N GLN A 19 -6.12 -22.77 14.30
CA GLN A 19 -5.27 -23.47 13.35
C GLN A 19 -5.08 -22.60 12.11
N PRO A 20 -3.89 -22.61 11.46
CA PRO A 20 -3.72 -21.91 10.20
C PRO A 20 -4.84 -22.30 9.24
N SER A 21 -5.40 -21.33 8.53
CA SER A 21 -6.33 -21.68 7.45
C SER A 21 -5.58 -22.60 6.50
N LYS A 22 -6.24 -23.67 6.03
CA LYS A 22 -5.63 -24.64 5.09
C LYS A 22 -4.99 -23.93 3.88
N LEU A 23 -5.58 -22.81 3.48
CA LEU A 23 -5.03 -21.91 2.45
C LEU A 23 -3.65 -21.36 2.81
N ILE A 24 -3.48 -20.74 3.98
CA ILE A 24 -2.20 -20.12 4.37
C ILE A 24 -1.11 -21.19 4.44
N ALA A 25 -1.41 -22.36 5.04
CA ALA A 25 -0.47 -23.47 5.08
C ALA A 25 -0.08 -23.93 3.66
N GLY A 26 -1.05 -24.04 2.76
CA GLY A 26 -0.80 -24.36 1.34
C GLY A 26 0.07 -23.33 0.64
N LEU A 27 -0.20 -22.03 0.82
CA LEU A 27 0.60 -20.95 0.23
C LEU A 27 2.04 -20.97 0.74
N VAL A 28 2.24 -21.15 2.04
CA VAL A 28 3.58 -21.26 2.63
C VAL A 28 4.31 -22.47 2.06
N ALA A 29 3.64 -23.62 1.92
CA ALA A 29 4.23 -24.82 1.34
C ALA A 29 4.63 -24.61 -0.14
N VAL A 30 3.80 -23.94 -0.93
CA VAL A 30 4.10 -23.61 -2.32
C VAL A 30 5.31 -22.66 -2.40
N CYS A 31 5.31 -21.58 -1.61
CA CYS A 31 6.45 -20.65 -1.58
C CYS A 31 7.74 -21.36 -1.18
N ALA A 32 7.70 -22.23 -0.17
CA ALA A 32 8.86 -22.99 0.27
C ALA A 32 9.35 -23.96 -0.82
N ALA A 33 8.43 -24.67 -1.50
CA ALA A 33 8.78 -25.57 -2.60
C ALA A 33 9.43 -24.81 -3.77
N VAL A 34 8.85 -23.68 -4.19
CA VAL A 34 9.41 -22.84 -5.24
C VAL A 34 10.80 -22.33 -4.85
N TRP A 35 10.97 -21.88 -3.60
CA TRP A 35 12.27 -21.41 -3.10
C TRP A 35 13.33 -22.51 -3.10
N ILE A 36 12.99 -23.72 -2.64
CA ILE A 36 13.91 -24.86 -2.65
C ILE A 36 14.30 -25.24 -4.08
N ILE A 37 13.34 -25.28 -5.00
CA ILE A 37 13.60 -25.62 -6.41
C ILE A 37 14.49 -24.54 -7.04
N ALA A 38 14.19 -23.27 -6.82
CA ALA A 38 14.96 -22.14 -7.34
C ALA A 38 16.37 -22.04 -6.73
N ALA A 39 16.59 -22.58 -5.53
CA ALA A 39 17.91 -22.67 -4.93
C ALA A 39 18.81 -23.76 -5.57
N ILE A 40 18.25 -24.65 -6.40
CA ILE A 40 19.02 -25.66 -7.13
C ILE A 40 19.61 -25.01 -8.39
N HIS A 41 20.94 -24.91 -8.43
CA HIS A 41 21.69 -24.33 -9.56
C HIS A 41 21.18 -22.95 -10.03
N PRO A 42 21.09 -21.92 -9.15
CA PRO A 42 20.81 -20.57 -9.60
C PRO A 42 21.92 -20.08 -10.53
N LEU A 43 21.57 -19.15 -11.43
CA LEU A 43 22.47 -18.68 -12.48
C LEU A 43 23.73 -18.02 -11.90
N ASP A 44 23.57 -17.28 -10.80
CA ASP A 44 24.67 -16.76 -9.98
C ASP A 44 24.37 -17.03 -8.50
N ARG A 45 25.24 -17.79 -7.84
CA ARG A 45 25.06 -18.16 -6.42
C ARG A 45 25.26 -16.99 -5.47
N GLN A 46 26.15 -16.06 -5.78
CA GLN A 46 26.40 -14.91 -4.94
C GLN A 46 25.21 -13.95 -5.03
N ALA A 47 24.76 -13.62 -6.24
CA ALA A 47 23.56 -12.82 -6.45
C ALA A 47 22.34 -13.46 -5.79
N TRP A 48 22.12 -14.77 -5.98
CA TRP A 48 21.05 -15.51 -5.33
C TRP A 48 21.01 -15.31 -3.81
N VAL A 49 22.16 -15.42 -3.13
CA VAL A 49 22.21 -15.22 -1.68
C VAL A 49 21.87 -13.78 -1.32
N LEU A 50 22.48 -12.80 -1.98
CA LEU A 50 22.25 -11.38 -1.70
C LEU A 50 20.78 -10.99 -1.87
N GLU A 51 20.16 -11.39 -2.98
CA GLU A 51 18.76 -11.11 -3.30
C GLU A 51 17.78 -11.79 -2.33
N ASN A 52 18.16 -12.93 -1.74
CA ASN A 52 17.29 -13.69 -0.83
C ASN A 52 17.45 -13.34 0.66
N ILE A 53 18.49 -12.58 1.07
CA ILE A 53 18.68 -12.21 2.50
C ILE A 53 17.47 -11.46 3.04
N LEU A 54 17.00 -10.42 2.32
CA LEU A 54 15.84 -9.64 2.75
C LEU A 54 14.56 -10.45 2.71
N LEU A 55 14.40 -11.36 1.76
CA LEU A 55 13.27 -12.28 1.69
C LEU A 55 13.23 -13.21 2.92
N VAL A 56 14.37 -13.78 3.33
CA VAL A 56 14.45 -14.64 4.51
C VAL A 56 14.14 -13.86 5.79
N VAL A 57 14.67 -12.64 5.93
CA VAL A 57 14.35 -11.75 7.06
C VAL A 57 12.85 -11.42 7.08
N PHE A 58 12.26 -11.11 5.93
CA PHE A 58 10.83 -10.84 5.79
C PHE A 58 9.98 -12.06 6.18
N ALA A 59 10.30 -13.24 5.66
CA ALA A 59 9.62 -14.49 5.97
C ALA A 59 9.73 -14.85 7.46
N GLY A 60 10.92 -14.68 8.05
CA GLY A 60 11.15 -14.84 9.49
C GLY A 60 10.29 -13.87 10.32
N GLY A 61 10.23 -12.60 9.92
CA GLY A 61 9.36 -11.60 10.54
C GLY A 61 7.88 -11.99 10.48
N LEU A 62 7.39 -12.46 9.33
CA LEU A 62 6.03 -12.97 9.18
C LEU A 62 5.76 -14.19 10.07
N ALA A 63 6.71 -15.12 10.17
CA ALA A 63 6.57 -16.31 11.01
C ALA A 63 6.48 -15.93 12.50
N LEU A 64 7.36 -15.05 12.98
CA LEU A 64 7.38 -14.57 14.37
C LEU A 64 6.10 -13.80 14.72
N THR A 65 5.56 -13.06 13.77
CA THR A 65 4.37 -12.20 13.97
C THR A 65 3.07 -12.87 13.53
N TYR A 66 3.10 -14.13 13.09
CA TYR A 66 1.96 -14.85 12.51
C TYR A 66 0.70 -14.78 13.39
N ARG A 67 0.86 -15.00 14.70
CA ARG A 67 -0.26 -14.97 15.66
C ARG A 67 -0.84 -13.56 15.89
N ARG A 68 -0.09 -12.51 15.54
CA ARG A 68 -0.49 -11.10 15.72
C ARG A 68 -1.08 -10.51 14.43
N LEU A 69 -0.47 -10.76 13.27
CA LEU A 69 -0.83 -10.07 12.03
C LEU A 69 -2.01 -10.70 11.28
N GLN A 70 -2.24 -12.02 11.43
CA GLN A 70 -3.37 -12.80 10.86
C GLN A 70 -3.96 -12.20 9.57
N PHE A 71 -3.17 -12.15 8.50
CA PHE A 71 -3.57 -11.55 7.23
C PHE A 71 -4.84 -12.16 6.64
N SER A 72 -5.59 -11.36 5.88
CA SER A 72 -6.70 -11.84 5.05
C SER A 72 -6.19 -12.77 3.95
N ASN A 73 -7.09 -13.60 3.41
CA ASN A 73 -6.75 -14.50 2.30
C ASN A 73 -6.17 -13.73 1.10
N THR A 74 -6.74 -12.58 0.76
CA THR A 74 -6.24 -11.72 -0.32
C THR A 74 -4.82 -11.25 -0.04
N SER A 75 -4.55 -10.74 1.17
CA SER A 75 -3.20 -10.33 1.54
C SER A 75 -2.21 -11.49 1.56
N SER A 76 -2.62 -12.67 2.03
CA SER A 76 -1.77 -13.87 2.00
C SER A 76 -1.45 -14.31 0.57
N VAL A 77 -2.42 -14.26 -0.35
CA VAL A 77 -2.19 -14.57 -1.78
C VAL A 77 -1.28 -13.54 -2.42
N SER A 78 -1.48 -12.24 -2.18
CA SER A 78 -0.61 -11.20 -2.73
C SER A 78 0.83 -11.32 -2.24
N LEU A 79 1.01 -11.60 -0.93
CA LEU A 79 2.33 -11.89 -0.35
C LEU A 79 2.98 -13.10 -1.02
N ALA A 80 2.26 -14.22 -1.14
CA ALA A 80 2.78 -15.42 -1.77
C ALA A 80 3.13 -15.19 -3.26
N ALA A 81 2.29 -14.48 -4.00
CA ALA A 81 2.54 -14.14 -5.40
C ALA A 81 3.83 -13.31 -5.55
N PHE A 82 4.05 -12.32 -4.68
CA PHE A 82 5.29 -11.53 -4.72
C PHE A 82 6.51 -12.37 -4.36
N VAL A 83 6.42 -13.22 -3.33
CA VAL A 83 7.52 -14.13 -2.94
C VAL A 83 7.89 -15.06 -4.11
N ILE A 84 6.91 -15.64 -4.80
CA ILE A 84 7.15 -16.51 -5.96
C ILE A 84 7.83 -15.73 -7.09
N LEU A 85 7.32 -14.53 -7.43
CA LEU A 85 7.89 -13.67 -8.47
C LEU A 85 9.35 -13.32 -8.17
N HIS A 86 9.64 -12.87 -6.95
CA HIS A 86 10.99 -12.55 -6.47
C HIS A 86 11.91 -13.75 -6.56
N THR A 87 11.47 -14.89 -6.04
CA THR A 87 12.25 -16.13 -6.00
C THR A 87 12.62 -16.61 -7.41
N ILE A 88 11.70 -16.51 -8.37
CA ILE A 88 12.00 -16.87 -9.76
C ILE A 88 12.94 -15.85 -10.40
N GLY A 89 12.73 -14.55 -10.16
CA GLY A 89 13.63 -13.50 -10.64
C GLY A 89 15.06 -13.71 -10.18
N ALA A 90 15.24 -14.01 -8.88
CA ALA A 90 16.54 -14.25 -8.29
C ALA A 90 17.26 -15.47 -8.85
N HIS A 91 16.50 -16.50 -9.25
CA HIS A 91 17.10 -17.72 -9.80
C HIS A 91 17.85 -17.44 -11.08
N TYR A 92 17.25 -16.62 -11.94
CA TYR A 92 17.80 -16.24 -13.24
C TYR A 92 18.68 -15.00 -13.18
N THR A 93 18.78 -14.33 -12.04
CA THR A 93 19.13 -12.91 -11.93
C THR A 93 18.17 -12.00 -12.71
N TYR A 94 17.88 -10.83 -12.15
CA TYR A 94 16.90 -9.92 -12.74
C TYR A 94 17.29 -9.44 -14.15
N GLU A 95 18.59 -9.23 -14.38
CA GLU A 95 19.15 -8.88 -15.69
C GLU A 95 18.97 -9.98 -16.75
N LYS A 96 19.02 -11.26 -16.36
CA LYS A 96 18.98 -12.40 -17.29
C LYS A 96 17.67 -13.19 -17.23
N MET A 97 16.66 -12.65 -16.55
CA MET A 97 15.34 -13.24 -16.44
C MET A 97 14.69 -13.47 -17.83
N PRO A 98 14.34 -14.72 -18.21
CA PRO A 98 13.82 -15.02 -19.54
C PRO A 98 12.60 -14.21 -19.97
N LEU A 99 11.68 -13.92 -19.04
CA LEU A 99 10.50 -13.10 -19.31
C LEU A 99 10.91 -11.66 -19.71
N GLY A 100 11.94 -11.14 -19.06
CA GLY A 100 12.47 -9.82 -19.32
C GLY A 100 13.17 -9.71 -20.68
N ILE A 101 13.98 -10.71 -21.02
CA ILE A 101 14.64 -10.83 -22.33
C ILE A 101 13.59 -10.95 -23.44
N TRP A 102 12.58 -11.81 -23.25
CA TRP A 102 11.47 -11.95 -24.19
C TRP A 102 10.74 -10.63 -24.41
N ALA A 103 10.41 -9.90 -23.34
CA ALA A 103 9.72 -8.62 -23.43
C ALA A 103 10.58 -7.56 -24.14
N ARG A 104 11.89 -7.51 -23.84
CA ARG A 104 12.84 -6.63 -24.53
C ARG A 104 12.80 -6.88 -26.04
N ASP A 105 12.92 -8.13 -26.46
CA ASP A 105 13.00 -8.50 -27.88
C ASP A 105 11.67 -8.24 -28.60
N PHE A 106 10.55 -8.56 -27.96
CA PHE A 106 9.21 -8.37 -28.52
C PHE A 106 8.83 -6.90 -28.69
N PHE A 107 9.17 -6.04 -27.72
CA PHE A 107 8.88 -4.60 -27.76
C PHE A 107 10.03 -3.77 -28.36
N HIS A 108 11.11 -4.40 -28.82
CA HIS A 108 12.33 -3.75 -29.32
C HIS A 108 12.92 -2.72 -28.33
N LEU A 109 12.92 -3.06 -27.04
CA LEU A 109 13.45 -2.21 -25.99
C LEU A 109 14.98 -2.25 -26.02
N SER A 110 15.61 -1.18 -25.54
CA SER A 110 17.07 -1.10 -25.46
C SER A 110 17.67 -2.10 -24.47
N ARG A 111 16.91 -2.51 -23.45
CA ARG A 111 17.38 -3.41 -22.39
C ARG A 111 16.26 -4.23 -21.74
N ASN A 112 16.64 -5.17 -20.88
CA ASN A 112 15.70 -5.91 -20.05
C ASN A 112 15.21 -5.01 -18.89
N HIS A 113 13.88 -4.89 -18.75
CA HIS A 113 13.21 -4.12 -17.69
C HIS A 113 12.46 -4.99 -16.68
N TYR A 114 12.87 -6.24 -16.47
CA TYR A 114 12.24 -7.13 -15.50
C TYR A 114 12.30 -6.58 -14.07
N ASP A 115 13.36 -5.85 -13.71
CA ASP A 115 13.49 -5.25 -12.39
C ASP A 115 12.40 -4.21 -12.10
N ARG A 116 12.22 -3.26 -13.03
CA ARG A 116 11.08 -2.33 -13.01
C ARG A 116 9.73 -3.03 -12.89
N PHE A 117 9.55 -4.15 -13.59
CA PHE A 117 8.34 -4.96 -13.47
C PHE A 117 8.20 -5.55 -12.05
N ALA A 118 9.26 -6.09 -11.48
CA ALA A 118 9.27 -6.63 -10.12
C ALA A 118 9.00 -5.54 -9.07
N HIS A 119 9.55 -4.33 -9.24
CA HIS A 119 9.22 -3.16 -8.40
C HIS A 119 7.76 -2.73 -8.55
N GLY A 120 7.23 -2.70 -9.77
CA GLY A 120 5.81 -2.49 -10.01
C GLY A 120 4.93 -3.54 -9.32
N ALA A 121 5.33 -4.81 -9.39
CA ALA A 121 4.66 -5.91 -8.71
C ALA A 121 4.78 -5.81 -7.18
N PHE A 122 5.92 -5.40 -6.65
CA PHE A 122 6.12 -5.09 -5.23
C PHE A 122 5.09 -4.06 -4.77
N GLY A 123 5.00 -2.93 -5.48
CA GLY A 123 4.03 -1.89 -5.16
C GLY A 123 2.59 -2.36 -5.26
N PHE A 124 2.24 -3.06 -6.34
CA PHE A 124 0.88 -3.56 -6.58
C PHE A 124 0.44 -4.62 -5.56
N LEU A 125 1.31 -5.59 -5.25
CA LEU A 125 0.97 -6.73 -4.40
C LEU A 125 1.06 -6.40 -2.91
N LEU A 126 2.00 -5.55 -2.48
CA LEU A 126 2.24 -5.29 -1.05
C LEU A 126 1.44 -4.12 -0.49
N VAL A 127 1.00 -3.17 -1.31
CA VAL A 127 0.25 -2.00 -0.81
C VAL A 127 -1.05 -2.40 -0.10
N PHE A 128 -1.70 -3.48 -0.53
CA PHE A 128 -2.94 -3.96 0.07
C PHE A 128 -2.70 -4.59 1.47
N PRO A 129 -1.77 -5.54 1.67
CA PRO A 129 -1.33 -5.97 3.00
C PRO A 129 -0.94 -4.81 3.92
N ILE A 130 -0.19 -3.82 3.42
CA ILE A 130 0.21 -2.64 4.21
C ILE A 130 -1.03 -1.85 4.66
N ARG A 131 -1.98 -1.62 3.75
CA ARG A 131 -3.26 -0.96 4.07
C ARG A 131 -4.06 -1.73 5.11
N GLU A 132 -4.09 -3.05 5.01
CA GLU A 132 -4.76 -3.92 5.97
C GLU A 132 -4.16 -3.78 7.37
N LEU A 133 -2.83 -3.76 7.48
CA LEU A 133 -2.13 -3.55 8.76
C LEU A 133 -2.41 -2.17 9.35
N LEU A 134 -2.34 -1.12 8.53
CA LEU A 134 -2.63 0.24 8.98
C LEU A 134 -4.06 0.34 9.53
N LEU A 135 -5.05 -0.15 8.81
CA LEU A 135 -6.44 -0.13 9.30
C LEU A 135 -6.66 -0.93 10.58
N ARG A 136 -5.84 -1.96 10.83
CA ARG A 136 -5.93 -2.80 12.03
C ARG A 136 -5.22 -2.21 13.23
N PHE A 137 -4.07 -1.58 13.04
CA PHE A 137 -3.16 -1.26 14.15
C PHE A 137 -2.94 0.24 14.40
N SER A 138 -3.18 1.13 13.44
CA SER A 138 -2.86 2.56 13.60
C SER A 138 -4.07 3.46 13.88
N GLY A 139 -5.28 2.90 13.97
CA GLY A 139 -6.49 3.67 14.24
C GLY A 139 -6.93 4.60 13.10
N ILE A 140 -6.32 4.49 11.92
CA ILE A 140 -6.68 5.26 10.73
C ILE A 140 -8.12 4.95 10.33
N ARG A 141 -8.95 5.99 10.21
CA ARG A 141 -10.32 5.87 9.72
C ARG A 141 -10.35 5.48 8.24
N ARG A 142 -11.40 4.76 7.85
CA ARG A 142 -11.66 4.41 6.44
C ARG A 142 -12.02 5.68 5.65
N GLY A 143 -11.00 6.34 5.11
CA GLY A 143 -11.10 7.56 4.28
C GLY A 143 -9.84 7.74 3.42
N ALA A 144 -9.60 8.95 2.91
CA ALA A 144 -8.48 9.25 2.00
C ALA A 144 -7.11 8.82 2.55
N TRP A 145 -6.86 9.05 3.84
CA TRP A 145 -5.61 8.65 4.51
C TRP A 145 -5.37 7.13 4.50
N SER A 146 -6.44 6.32 4.47
CA SER A 146 -6.31 4.86 4.34
C SER A 146 -5.87 4.40 2.96
N PHE A 147 -5.80 5.30 1.97
CA PHE A 147 -5.28 5.03 0.63
C PHE A 147 -3.93 5.70 0.39
N ALA A 148 -3.76 6.94 0.87
CA ALA A 148 -2.52 7.68 0.68
C ALA A 148 -1.33 7.12 1.48
N LEU A 149 -1.54 6.75 2.76
CA LEU A 149 -0.44 6.28 3.61
C LEU A 149 0.20 4.96 3.17
N PRO A 150 -0.56 3.92 2.77
CA PRO A 150 0.05 2.71 2.21
C PRO A 150 0.94 2.97 1.00
N VAL A 151 0.52 3.86 0.09
CA VAL A 151 1.29 4.27 -1.09
C VAL A 151 2.57 4.98 -0.69
N ALA A 152 2.48 5.92 0.26
CA ALA A 152 3.65 6.62 0.78
C ALA A 152 4.66 5.67 1.46
N ILE A 153 4.17 4.66 2.18
CA ILE A 153 5.04 3.63 2.79
C ILE A 153 5.73 2.80 1.71
N VAL A 154 5.02 2.36 0.67
CA VAL A 154 5.64 1.62 -0.45
C VAL A 154 6.72 2.45 -1.11
N LEU A 155 6.43 3.72 -1.41
CA LEU A 155 7.40 4.64 -2.01
C LEU A 155 8.65 4.79 -1.13
N ALA A 156 8.47 5.00 0.17
CA ALA A 156 9.57 5.14 1.12
C ALA A 156 10.40 3.86 1.23
N VAL A 157 9.75 2.69 1.33
CA VAL A 157 10.44 1.40 1.42
C VAL A 157 11.20 1.08 0.15
N SER A 158 10.61 1.34 -1.03
CA SER A 158 11.30 1.17 -2.31
C SER A 158 12.53 2.08 -2.41
N GLY A 159 12.40 3.37 -2.05
CA GLY A 159 13.55 4.28 -2.07
C GLY A 159 14.64 3.89 -1.08
N CYS A 160 14.28 3.40 0.11
CA CYS A 160 15.26 2.87 1.06
C CYS A 160 15.95 1.62 0.53
N PHE A 161 15.24 0.74 -0.18
CA PHE A 161 15.80 -0.45 -0.80
C PHE A 161 16.89 -0.07 -1.82
N GLU A 162 16.60 0.83 -2.77
CA GLU A 162 17.59 1.31 -3.76
C GLU A 162 18.84 1.89 -3.12
N ILE A 163 18.68 2.66 -2.04
CA ILE A 163 19.81 3.25 -1.31
C ILE A 163 20.66 2.16 -0.68
N ILE A 164 20.04 1.18 -0.02
CA ILE A 164 20.75 0.06 0.61
C ILE A 164 21.48 -0.76 -0.46
N GLU A 165 20.82 -1.04 -1.58
CA GLU A 165 21.39 -1.81 -2.68
C GLU A 165 22.60 -1.10 -3.28
N SER A 166 22.49 0.22 -3.52
CA SER A 166 23.60 1.06 -3.97
C SER A 166 24.79 1.02 -3.01
N ILE A 167 24.55 1.06 -1.70
CA ILE A 167 25.60 0.95 -0.67
C ILE A 167 26.24 -0.45 -0.70
N VAL A 168 25.44 -1.52 -0.80
CA VAL A 168 25.94 -2.89 -0.84
C VAL A 168 26.77 -3.13 -2.10
N ALA A 169 26.34 -2.62 -3.25
CA ALA A 169 27.07 -2.72 -4.50
C ALA A 169 28.46 -2.06 -4.40
N GLU A 170 28.56 -0.89 -3.77
CA GLU A 170 29.83 -0.20 -3.57
C GLU A 170 30.78 -0.96 -2.63
N ILE A 171 30.24 -1.64 -1.61
CA ILE A 171 31.04 -2.46 -0.67
C ILE A 171 31.53 -3.75 -1.33
N VAL A 172 30.66 -4.45 -2.08
CA VAL A 172 30.93 -5.78 -2.62
C VAL A 172 31.72 -5.71 -3.92
N ALA A 173 31.52 -4.67 -4.74
CA ALA A 173 32.19 -4.49 -6.01
C ALA A 173 32.60 -3.01 -6.24
N PRO A 174 33.62 -2.51 -5.49
CA PRO A 174 34.07 -1.13 -5.59
C PRO A 174 34.39 -0.72 -7.03
N GLY A 175 33.84 0.40 -7.48
CA GLY A 175 34.06 0.93 -8.83
C GLY A 175 33.32 0.21 -9.97
N LYS A 176 32.49 -0.79 -9.68
CA LYS A 176 31.63 -1.49 -10.66
C LYS A 176 30.12 -1.28 -10.42
N GLY A 177 29.75 -0.40 -9.48
CA GLY A 177 28.38 -0.26 -8.94
C GLY A 177 27.24 -0.40 -9.96
N VAL A 178 27.20 0.43 -11.02
CA VAL A 178 26.11 0.40 -12.02
C VAL A 178 26.04 -0.91 -12.81
N GLN A 179 27.19 -1.54 -13.08
CA GLN A 179 27.22 -2.85 -13.76
C GLN A 179 26.86 -3.99 -12.81
N TRP A 180 27.23 -3.87 -11.52
CA TRP A 180 26.92 -4.87 -10.50
C TRP A 180 25.43 -4.89 -10.15
N LEU A 181 24.78 -3.73 -10.14
CA LEU A 181 23.34 -3.57 -9.88
C LEU A 181 22.43 -4.06 -11.01
N GLY A 182 22.98 -4.64 -12.10
CA GLY A 182 22.15 -5.04 -13.24
C GLY A 182 21.54 -3.84 -14.00
N GLY A 183 22.06 -2.64 -13.78
CA GLY A 183 21.57 -1.39 -14.39
C GLY A 183 21.71 -1.35 -15.91
N GLN A 184 22.48 -2.27 -16.51
CA GLN A 184 22.61 -2.40 -17.97
C GLN A 184 23.01 -1.07 -18.67
N GLY A 185 23.74 -0.20 -17.95
CA GLY A 185 24.15 1.13 -18.43
C GLY A 185 23.11 2.25 -18.22
N ASP A 186 22.02 1.98 -17.49
CA ASP A 186 20.99 2.96 -17.14
C ASP A 186 21.30 3.63 -15.79
N GLU A 187 21.75 4.89 -15.84
CA GLU A 187 22.04 5.67 -14.63
C GLU A 187 20.79 6.04 -13.82
N TRP A 188 19.60 5.92 -14.43
CA TRP A 188 18.32 6.26 -13.81
C TRP A 188 17.55 5.02 -13.35
N ASP A 189 18.19 3.85 -13.26
CA ASP A 189 17.47 2.61 -12.98
C ASP A 189 16.71 2.68 -11.65
N ALA A 190 17.45 2.95 -10.56
CA ALA A 190 16.90 3.07 -9.22
C ALA A 190 15.72 4.04 -9.12
N GLN A 191 15.80 5.21 -9.76
CA GLN A 191 14.69 6.18 -9.76
C GLN A 191 13.47 5.63 -10.49
N ASN A 192 13.67 4.93 -11.61
CA ASN A 192 12.59 4.32 -12.36
C ASN A 192 12.00 3.09 -11.65
N ASP A 193 12.77 2.37 -10.85
CA ASP A 193 12.29 1.28 -10.00
C ASP A 193 11.40 1.80 -8.89
N VAL A 194 11.79 2.88 -8.22
CA VAL A 194 10.96 3.58 -7.23
C VAL A 194 9.67 4.13 -7.85
N VAL A 195 9.75 4.71 -9.05
CA VAL A 195 8.56 5.16 -9.80
C VAL A 195 7.66 3.99 -10.17
N SER A 196 8.23 2.85 -10.59
CA SER A 196 7.46 1.65 -10.92
C SER A 196 6.70 1.12 -9.71
N ALA A 197 7.35 1.07 -8.53
CA ALA A 197 6.70 0.72 -7.27
C ALA A 197 5.57 1.68 -6.90
N LEU A 198 5.77 2.98 -7.11
CA LEU A 198 4.72 3.99 -6.91
C LEU A 198 3.52 3.72 -7.81
N VAL A 199 3.74 3.55 -9.12
CA VAL A 199 2.67 3.27 -10.09
C VAL A 199 1.90 2.00 -9.72
N GLY A 200 2.60 0.90 -9.42
CA GLY A 200 1.97 -0.35 -8.99
C GLY A 200 1.08 -0.17 -7.76
N SER A 201 1.56 0.58 -6.76
CA SER A 201 0.80 0.84 -5.54
C SER A 201 -0.45 1.72 -5.77
N LEU A 202 -0.34 2.72 -6.65
CA LEU A 202 -1.47 3.57 -7.05
C LEU A 202 -2.53 2.75 -7.81
N LEU A 203 -2.12 1.86 -8.71
CA LEU A 203 -3.02 0.99 -9.46
C LEU A 203 -3.84 0.09 -8.53
N MET A 204 -3.21 -0.61 -7.58
CA MET A 204 -3.93 -1.45 -6.63
C MET A 204 -4.85 -0.62 -5.72
N MET A 205 -4.42 0.55 -5.25
CA MET A 205 -5.30 1.43 -4.48
C MET A 205 -6.50 1.95 -5.30
N GLY A 206 -6.29 2.21 -6.60
CA GLY A 206 -7.35 2.50 -7.55
C GLY A 206 -8.35 1.36 -7.67
N VAL A 207 -7.88 0.12 -7.86
CA VAL A 207 -8.73 -1.08 -7.89
C VAL A 207 -9.57 -1.20 -6.61
N VAL A 208 -8.94 -1.06 -5.44
CA VAL A 208 -9.63 -1.12 -4.14
C VAL A 208 -10.67 -0.01 -4.01
N ALA A 209 -10.39 1.20 -4.50
CA ALA A 209 -11.33 2.32 -4.49
C ALA A 209 -12.53 2.04 -5.42
N MET A 210 -12.28 1.53 -6.62
CA MET A 210 -13.33 1.18 -7.59
C MET A 210 -14.26 0.09 -7.05
N LEU A 211 -13.72 -0.98 -6.48
CA LEU A 211 -14.52 -2.06 -5.89
C LEU A 211 -15.46 -1.55 -4.79
N LYS A 212 -14.96 -0.64 -3.94
CA LYS A 212 -15.78 -0.01 -2.90
C LYS A 212 -16.86 0.92 -3.44
N CYS A 213 -16.56 1.68 -4.50
CA CYS A 213 -17.54 2.53 -5.16
C CYS A 213 -18.67 1.71 -5.79
N THR A 214 -18.35 0.53 -6.34
CA THR A 214 -19.35 -0.40 -6.88
C THR A 214 -20.25 -0.96 -5.78
N GLU A 215 -19.69 -1.38 -4.64
CA GLU A 215 -20.48 -1.86 -3.49
C GLU A 215 -21.36 -0.76 -2.87
N ALA A 216 -20.93 0.51 -2.95
CA ALA A 216 -21.68 1.64 -2.45
C ALA A 216 -22.84 2.09 -3.36
N ARG A 217 -22.97 1.53 -4.58
CA ARG A 217 -24.14 1.80 -5.42
C ARG A 217 -25.35 1.11 -4.77
N PRO A 218 -26.38 1.87 -4.32
CA PRO A 218 -27.57 1.24 -3.79
C PRO A 218 -28.19 0.39 -4.88
N HIS A 219 -28.37 -0.91 -4.62
CA HIS A 219 -29.29 -1.71 -5.41
C HIS A 219 -30.63 -0.96 -5.40
N LEU A 220 -31.01 -0.39 -6.54
CA LEU A 220 -32.34 0.15 -6.74
C LEU A 220 -33.28 -1.04 -6.61
N HIS A 221 -33.78 -1.29 -5.40
CA HIS A 221 -34.95 -2.14 -5.24
C HIS A 221 -36.02 -1.55 -6.17
N PRO A 222 -36.60 -2.33 -7.09
CA PRO A 222 -37.76 -1.87 -7.83
C PRO A 222 -38.78 -1.42 -6.78
N LEU A 223 -39.19 -0.15 -6.86
CA LEU A 223 -40.23 0.42 -6.00
C LEU A 223 -41.39 -0.59 -5.97
N PRO A 224 -41.85 -1.04 -4.79
CA PRO A 224 -43.06 -1.84 -4.73
C PRO A 224 -44.19 -0.99 -5.31
N LEU A 225 -44.58 -1.29 -6.55
CA LEU A 225 -45.66 -0.63 -7.26
C LEU A 225 -46.99 -1.20 -6.77
N SER A 226 -47.26 -1.07 -5.48
CA SER A 226 -48.58 -1.27 -4.90
C SER A 226 -49.04 0.09 -4.38
N LEU A 227 -49.50 0.94 -5.31
CA LEU A 227 -50.26 2.13 -4.97
C LEU A 227 -51.65 1.67 -4.48
N PRO A 228 -52.10 2.08 -3.29
CA PRO A 228 -53.49 1.93 -2.92
C PRO A 228 -54.31 2.80 -3.87
N LEU A 229 -55.17 2.18 -4.68
CA LEU A 229 -56.26 2.88 -5.35
C LEU A 229 -57.26 3.30 -4.27
N GLY A 230 -57.07 4.48 -3.70
CA GLY A 230 -57.97 4.99 -2.68
C GLY A 230 -57.51 6.30 -2.08
N GLU A 231 -58.31 7.33 -2.32
CA GLU A 231 -58.37 8.63 -1.64
C GLU A 231 -57.37 9.72 -2.09
N THR A 232 -57.96 10.62 -2.87
CA THR A 232 -57.52 11.95 -3.22
C THR A 232 -57.24 12.81 -1.99
N HIS A 233 -56.22 13.68 -2.10
CA HIS A 233 -56.04 15.01 -1.50
C HIS A 233 -54.60 15.25 -0.98
N ALA A 234 -53.64 15.34 -1.91
CA ALA A 234 -52.46 16.24 -1.89
C ALA A 234 -51.64 15.96 -3.17
N PRO A 235 -51.10 16.98 -3.88
CA PRO A 235 -50.33 16.74 -5.09
C PRO A 235 -49.03 15.97 -4.79
N ALA A 236 -48.90 14.78 -5.40
CA ALA A 236 -47.84 13.80 -5.20
C ALA A 236 -46.40 14.34 -5.42
N ALA A 237 -46.25 15.46 -6.13
CA ALA A 237 -44.96 16.12 -6.36
C ALA A 237 -44.31 16.65 -5.06
N VAL A 238 -45.11 17.13 -4.11
CA VAL A 238 -44.58 17.73 -2.85
C VAL A 238 -44.01 16.66 -1.92
N ARG A 239 -44.61 15.46 -1.91
CA ARG A 239 -44.23 14.38 -1.00
C ARG A 239 -42.95 13.64 -1.43
N ALA A 240 -42.66 13.62 -2.74
CA ALA A 240 -41.43 13.02 -3.26
C ALA A 240 -40.20 13.91 -2.99
N GLU A 241 -40.34 15.23 -3.11
CA GLU A 241 -39.24 16.15 -2.79
C GLU A 241 -38.94 16.21 -1.29
N GLU A 242 -39.94 16.18 -0.41
CA GLU A 242 -39.72 16.10 1.04
C GLU A 242 -38.95 14.82 1.43
N LEU A 243 -39.29 13.67 0.84
CA LEU A 243 -38.60 12.40 1.13
C LEU A 243 -37.17 12.34 0.59
N VAL A 244 -36.86 13.10 -0.46
CA VAL A 244 -35.50 13.26 -0.98
C VAL A 244 -34.71 14.26 -0.13
N TRP A 245 -35.34 15.35 0.31
CA TRP A 245 -34.75 16.35 1.20
C TRP A 245 -34.42 15.76 2.57
N GLU A 246 -35.34 15.03 3.20
CA GLU A 246 -35.10 14.39 4.50
C GLU A 246 -33.99 13.32 4.45
N ARG A 247 -33.81 12.65 3.31
CA ARG A 247 -32.70 11.71 3.11
C ARG A 247 -31.36 12.41 2.96
N ARG A 248 -31.30 13.55 2.26
CA ARG A 248 -30.09 14.41 2.22
C ARG A 248 -29.78 15.00 3.59
N ALA A 249 -30.78 15.44 4.34
CA ALA A 249 -30.61 15.99 5.68
C ALA A 249 -30.05 14.96 6.68
N ARG A 250 -30.53 13.71 6.64
CA ARG A 250 -30.00 12.59 7.45
C ARG A 250 -28.58 12.15 7.05
N SER A 251 -28.21 12.32 5.78
CA SER A 251 -26.84 12.09 5.32
C SER A 251 -25.87 13.18 5.79
N ALA A 252 -26.35 14.41 6.00
CA ALA A 252 -25.54 15.53 6.46
C ALA A 252 -25.33 15.52 7.98
N THR A 253 -26.32 15.07 8.77
CA THR A 253 -26.24 15.06 10.24
C THR A 253 -25.38 13.93 10.84
N ASN A 254 -24.97 12.93 10.04
CA ASN A 254 -24.06 11.87 10.47
C ASN A 254 -22.57 12.15 10.19
N SER A 255 -22.21 13.37 9.76
CA SER A 255 -20.82 13.83 9.70
C SER A 255 -20.48 14.65 10.95
N PRO A 256 -19.42 14.33 11.72
CA PRO A 256 -19.02 15.12 12.87
C PRO A 256 -18.20 16.32 12.39
N ILE A 257 -18.86 17.32 11.82
CA ILE A 257 -18.28 18.65 11.61
C ILE A 257 -19.22 19.65 12.27
N ARG A 258 -18.85 20.07 13.47
CA ARG A 258 -19.54 21.10 14.26
C ARG A 258 -19.21 22.46 13.63
N MET A 259 -20.06 22.96 12.72
CA MET A 259 -20.02 24.37 12.34
C MET A 259 -20.80 25.17 13.39
N HIS A 260 -20.08 25.90 14.23
CA HIS A 260 -20.66 26.97 15.03
C HIS A 260 -20.96 28.14 14.11
N ALA A 261 -22.24 28.34 13.80
CA ALA A 261 -22.72 29.58 13.20
C ALA A 261 -22.82 30.64 14.31
N ILE A 262 -21.91 31.61 14.29
CA ILE A 262 -22.04 32.85 15.08
C ILE A 262 -22.60 33.90 14.14
N SER A 263 -23.90 34.17 14.29
CA SER A 263 -24.55 35.37 13.76
C SER A 263 -24.30 36.51 14.75
N GLY A 264 -23.60 37.55 14.31
CA GLY A 264 -23.33 38.74 15.11
C GLY A 264 -22.84 39.88 14.23
N SER A 265 -23.77 40.73 13.82
CA SER A 265 -23.54 42.01 13.15
C SER A 265 -23.01 43.05 14.13
N ILE A 266 -21.79 43.57 13.93
CA ILE A 266 -21.35 44.87 14.47
C ILE A 266 -20.44 45.58 13.45
N SER A 267 -20.75 46.85 13.24
CA SER A 267 -20.19 47.80 12.27
C SER A 267 -18.82 48.38 12.67
N CYS A 268 -17.98 48.59 11.66
CA CYS A 268 -17.05 49.72 11.46
C CYS A 268 -15.87 49.94 12.46
N PRO A 269 -14.92 50.84 12.13
CA PRO A 269 -13.69 50.62 11.38
C PRO A 269 -12.46 50.63 12.31
N LEU A 270 -11.24 50.73 11.75
CA LEU A 270 -10.09 51.51 12.27
C LEU A 270 -8.75 50.74 12.43
N GLN A 271 -7.80 51.18 11.59
CA GLN A 271 -6.34 51.31 11.77
C GLN A 271 -5.43 50.08 11.98
N LEU A 272 -4.51 49.96 11.01
CA LEU A 272 -3.23 49.26 11.11
C LEU A 272 -2.37 49.85 12.24
N PRO A 273 -1.46 49.02 12.78
CA PRO A 273 -0.07 49.45 12.77
C PRO A 273 0.84 48.40 12.12
N VAL A 274 1.64 48.88 11.17
CA VAL A 274 2.88 48.24 10.72
C VAL A 274 3.86 48.28 11.89
N THR A 275 4.24 47.12 12.41
CA THR A 275 5.44 46.99 13.24
C THR A 275 6.32 45.86 12.70
N SER A 276 7.42 46.25 12.07
CA SER A 276 8.59 45.41 11.88
C SER A 276 9.35 45.32 13.20
N PRO A 277 9.82 44.13 13.58
CA PRO A 277 11.11 44.02 14.25
C PRO A 277 12.08 43.18 13.43
N SER A 278 13.13 43.88 13.04
CA SER A 278 14.46 43.38 12.72
C SER A 278 14.95 42.28 13.65
N GLY A 279 15.66 41.30 13.06
CA GLY A 279 16.83 40.69 13.70
C GLY A 279 16.60 39.40 14.49
N SER A 280 16.69 38.26 13.83
CA SER A 280 17.38 37.11 14.42
C SER A 280 18.04 36.27 13.32
N ARG A 281 19.38 36.23 13.39
CA ARG A 281 20.27 35.41 12.56
C ARG A 281 20.11 33.95 12.96
N TRP A 282 19.81 33.08 11.99
CA TRP A 282 20.02 31.64 12.11
C TRP A 282 20.92 31.17 10.96
N PRO A 283 22.23 30.97 11.18
CA PRO A 283 23.11 30.41 10.16
C PRO A 283 23.07 28.88 10.26
N PHE A 284 22.10 28.23 9.60
CA PHE A 284 22.17 26.77 9.43
C PHE A 284 21.53 26.23 8.13
N ILE A 285 21.20 27.08 7.16
CA ILE A 285 20.67 26.63 5.87
C ILE A 285 21.49 27.25 4.74
N ARG A 286 22.75 26.81 4.62
CA ARG A 286 23.57 26.88 3.39
C ARG A 286 24.65 25.80 3.45
N SER A 287 24.26 24.53 3.24
CA SER A 287 25.20 23.46 2.90
C SER A 287 24.49 22.20 2.38
N ILE A 288 23.56 22.34 1.42
CA ILE A 288 23.14 21.24 0.52
C ILE A 288 22.81 21.86 -0.86
N ALA A 289 23.77 22.59 -1.43
CA ALA A 289 23.65 23.15 -2.79
C ALA A 289 25.03 23.39 -3.43
N ALA A 290 26.01 22.50 -3.17
CA ALA A 290 27.35 22.62 -3.73
C ALA A 290 28.04 21.25 -3.89
N ILE A 291 27.39 20.30 -4.57
CA ILE A 291 28.08 19.20 -5.25
C ILE A 291 27.40 19.06 -6.62
N GLY A 292 27.76 19.99 -7.50
CA GLY A 292 27.35 20.00 -8.90
C GLY A 292 28.55 20.41 -9.74
N TYR A 293 28.92 19.51 -10.65
CA TYR A 293 29.70 19.76 -11.86
C TYR A 293 31.17 20.15 -11.71
N SER A 294 32.04 19.14 -11.80
CA SER A 294 33.29 19.23 -12.54
C SER A 294 33.76 17.84 -12.96
N LYS A 295 33.36 17.40 -14.17
CA LYS A 295 34.21 16.58 -15.04
C LYS A 295 33.95 17.01 -16.48
N THR A 296 34.91 17.75 -16.98
CA THR A 296 35.16 18.16 -18.37
C THR A 296 35.63 16.97 -19.20
N PHE A 297 35.11 16.87 -20.44
CA PHE A 297 35.55 16.14 -21.63
C PHE A 297 35.92 14.65 -21.52
#